data_AF-A0A239SJW2-F1
#
_entry.id   AF-A0A239SJW2-F1
#
_cell.length_a   1.000
_cell.length_b   1.000
_cell.length_c   1.000
_cell.angle_alpha   90.00
_cell.angle_beta   90.00
_cell.angle_gamma   90.00
#
_symmetry.space_group_name_H-M   'P 1'
#
loop_
_entity.id
_entity.type
_entity.pdbx_description
1 polymer ?
#
loop_
_entity_poly.entity_id
_entity_poly.type
_entity_poly.pdbx_seq_one_letter_code
_entity_poly.pdbx_strand_id
1 'polypeptide(L)'
;MSPTLPGAGQRTLAMVAGELSGDLIAGNVLAGLKQSLPADIAYAGVGGPHMAQEGFDAYWPIDKLSVMGYVEVIKHLREILSIRKQLRERWLAEKPVAFVGFDAPDFNFDLEIKLREAGIPTIHFVSPSIWAWRGGRIKKIKRAVDHMLCLFPFEPEIYHRAGIDATFVGHPMADKIPMVPDVAGARATLGLQGDGPVVAILPGSRTSEVQRLTPVFFAAMRLLAKREPSIRFVLPVATPRLRVLMQPIFDAHSDLNLTVIDGRAPLALEAADSVLLASGTATLEAALYKKPMVISYKVPWLTAQIMKRQGYLPYVGLPNILCGEFVVPELLQHFATPEALADAVWQQLTDPALRASLQARFTKIHEELRQNTAARSAEVIERVLREKGRL
;
A
#
# COMPACT_ATOMS: atom_id res chain seq x y z
N MET A 1 3.76 17.76 -28.27
CA MET A 1 2.51 17.73 -29.06
C MET A 1 1.44 18.36 -28.18
N SER A 2 0.79 19.42 -28.66
CA SER A 2 -0.29 20.07 -27.90
C SER A 2 -1.44 19.08 -27.73
N PRO A 3 -1.99 18.88 -26.51
CA PRO A 3 -3.15 18.02 -26.33
C PRO A 3 -4.32 18.66 -27.06
N THR A 4 -4.90 17.90 -27.99
CA THR A 4 -6.17 18.22 -28.66
C THR A 4 -7.22 18.48 -27.59
N LEU A 5 -7.80 19.68 -27.59
CA LEU A 5 -8.96 19.95 -26.75
C LEU A 5 -10.04 18.91 -27.07
N PRO A 6 -10.73 18.35 -26.06
CA PRO A 6 -11.82 17.41 -26.28
C PRO A 6 -12.84 18.02 -27.26
N GLY A 7 -13.33 17.21 -28.18
CA GLY A 7 -14.31 17.63 -29.17
C GLY A 7 -15.54 18.24 -28.49
N ALA A 8 -16.14 19.27 -29.08
CA ALA A 8 -17.33 19.92 -28.54
C ALA A 8 -18.41 18.86 -28.24
N GLY A 9 -18.72 18.65 -26.95
CA GLY A 9 -19.69 17.65 -26.46
C GLY A 9 -19.11 16.47 -25.68
N GLN A 10 -17.79 16.29 -25.64
CA GLN A 10 -17.16 15.20 -24.86
C GLN A 10 -17.09 15.57 -23.37
N ARG A 11 -17.70 14.74 -22.51
CA ARG A 11 -17.68 14.92 -21.06
C ARG A 11 -16.38 14.33 -20.50
N THR A 12 -15.85 14.88 -19.41
CA THR A 12 -14.57 14.39 -18.83
C THR A 12 -14.78 13.90 -17.41
N LEU A 13 -14.26 12.71 -17.07
CA LEU A 13 -13.99 12.27 -15.72
C LEU A 13 -12.53 12.61 -15.37
N ALA A 14 -12.33 13.57 -14.48
CA ALA A 14 -11.02 14.03 -14.07
C ALA A 14 -10.39 13.06 -13.07
N MET A 15 -9.12 12.65 -13.25
CA MET A 15 -8.47 11.70 -12.34
C MET A 15 -7.02 12.10 -12.05
N VAL A 16 -6.57 11.86 -10.82
CA VAL A 16 -5.18 12.09 -10.40
C VAL A 16 -4.65 10.91 -9.60
N ALA A 17 -3.66 10.22 -10.15
CA ALA A 17 -2.78 9.32 -9.40
C ALA A 17 -1.48 10.04 -9.05
N GLY A 18 -1.08 10.01 -7.77
CA GLY A 18 0.16 10.67 -7.30
C GLY A 18 1.38 9.76 -7.24
N GLU A 19 1.20 8.45 -7.23
CA GLU A 19 2.26 7.43 -7.17
C GLU A 19 1.93 6.23 -8.06
N LEU A 20 2.93 5.42 -8.42
CA LEU A 20 2.77 4.23 -9.27
C LEU A 20 1.77 3.21 -8.70
N SER A 21 1.65 3.12 -7.37
CA SER A 21 0.62 2.32 -6.70
C SER A 21 -0.80 2.82 -7.03
N GLY A 22 -1.00 4.15 -6.99
CA GLY A 22 -2.25 4.80 -7.38
C GLY A 22 -2.55 4.63 -8.88
N ASP A 23 -1.54 4.68 -9.74
CA ASP A 23 -1.68 4.45 -11.20
C ASP A 23 -2.18 3.03 -11.49
N LEU A 24 -1.62 2.02 -10.83
CA LEU A 24 -2.07 0.64 -10.97
C LEU A 24 -3.54 0.46 -10.56
N ILE A 25 -3.94 1.07 -9.43
CA ILE A 25 -5.33 1.03 -8.96
C ILE A 25 -6.24 1.75 -9.95
N ALA A 26 -5.87 2.96 -10.36
CA ALA A 26 -6.64 3.78 -11.28
C ALA A 26 -6.80 3.12 -12.65
N GLY A 27 -5.76 2.48 -13.20
CA GLY A 27 -5.84 1.70 -14.44
C GLY A 27 -6.87 0.56 -14.34
N ASN A 28 -6.85 -0.22 -13.26
CA ASN A 28 -7.83 -1.29 -13.07
C ASN A 28 -9.27 -0.74 -12.94
N VAL A 29 -9.45 0.38 -12.22
CA VAL A 29 -10.77 1.04 -12.09
C VAL A 29 -11.24 1.61 -13.44
N LEU A 30 -10.34 2.20 -14.24
CA LEU A 30 -10.64 2.69 -15.59
C LEU A 30 -11.17 1.60 -16.50
N ALA A 31 -10.57 0.42 -16.47
CA ALA A 31 -11.03 -0.73 -17.26
C ALA A 31 -12.48 -1.11 -16.91
N GLY A 32 -12.85 -1.05 -15.62
CA GLY A 32 -14.23 -1.25 -15.16
C GLY A 32 -15.18 -0.11 -15.55
N LEU A 33 -14.74 1.14 -15.38
CA LEU A 33 -15.55 2.33 -15.71
C LEU A 33 -15.91 2.39 -17.20
N LYS A 34 -15.01 2.01 -18.10
CA LYS A 34 -15.30 1.96 -19.54
C LYS A 34 -16.42 0.98 -19.91
N GLN A 35 -16.66 -0.03 -19.09
CA GLN A 35 -17.73 -1.00 -19.31
C GLN A 35 -19.07 -0.49 -18.81
N SER A 36 -19.08 0.37 -17.79
CA SER A 36 -20.30 0.84 -17.13
C SER A 36 -20.72 2.26 -17.49
N LEU A 37 -19.77 3.11 -17.90
CA LEU A 37 -20.02 4.52 -18.23
C LEU A 37 -20.26 4.74 -19.74
N PRO A 38 -21.04 5.78 -20.10
CA PRO A 38 -21.24 6.18 -21.49
C PRO A 38 -19.93 6.44 -22.25
N ALA A 39 -19.90 6.06 -23.53
CA ALA A 39 -18.72 6.19 -24.39
C ALA A 39 -18.29 7.64 -24.69
N ASP A 40 -19.14 8.63 -24.42
CA ASP A 40 -18.83 10.05 -24.57
C ASP A 40 -18.03 10.63 -23.38
N ILE A 41 -17.77 9.83 -22.34
CA ILE A 41 -16.93 10.22 -21.21
C ILE A 41 -15.46 9.90 -21.50
N ALA A 42 -14.65 10.95 -21.62
CA ALA A 42 -13.20 10.88 -21.65
C ALA A 42 -12.62 10.83 -20.23
N TYR A 43 -11.42 10.28 -20.09
CA TYR A 43 -10.69 10.20 -18.83
C TYR A 43 -9.38 10.95 -18.95
N ALA A 44 -9.13 11.94 -18.08
CA ALA A 44 -7.95 12.78 -18.21
C ALA A 44 -7.45 13.36 -16.89
N GLY A 45 -6.17 13.76 -16.86
CA GLY A 45 -5.54 14.39 -15.69
C GLY A 45 -4.09 13.97 -15.50
N VAL A 46 -3.77 13.43 -14.32
CA VAL A 46 -2.42 12.96 -14.00
C VAL A 46 -2.44 11.45 -13.81
N GLY A 47 -1.66 10.75 -14.61
CA GLY A 47 -1.64 9.28 -14.64
C GLY A 47 -0.30 8.74 -15.11
N GLY A 48 -0.09 7.46 -14.85
CA GLY A 48 1.11 6.73 -15.26
C GLY A 48 0.83 5.74 -16.39
N PRO A 49 1.76 4.79 -16.61
CA PRO A 49 1.67 3.82 -17.69
C PRO A 49 0.41 2.94 -17.65
N HIS A 50 -0.09 2.56 -16.46
CA HIS A 50 -1.25 1.68 -16.35
C HIS A 50 -2.54 2.41 -16.76
N MET A 51 -2.72 3.68 -16.35
CA MET A 51 -3.83 4.47 -16.84
C MET A 51 -3.73 4.74 -18.35
N ALA A 52 -2.52 5.04 -18.86
CA ALA A 52 -2.31 5.29 -20.28
C ALA A 52 -2.64 4.09 -21.17
N GLN A 53 -2.37 2.85 -20.71
CA GLN A 53 -2.79 1.62 -21.40
C GLN A 53 -4.32 1.55 -21.55
N GLU A 54 -5.04 2.12 -20.60
CA GLU A 54 -6.48 2.29 -20.64
C GLU A 54 -6.93 3.58 -21.37
N GLY A 55 -6.13 4.12 -22.28
CA GLY A 55 -6.54 5.27 -23.10
C GLY A 55 -6.81 6.56 -22.30
N PHE A 56 -6.21 6.67 -21.11
CA PHE A 56 -6.26 7.87 -20.29
C PHE A 56 -5.43 9.00 -20.91
N ASP A 57 -5.99 10.20 -21.01
CA ASP A 57 -5.28 11.39 -21.47
C ASP A 57 -4.50 12.05 -20.33
N ALA A 58 -3.22 11.67 -20.22
CA ALA A 58 -2.32 12.20 -19.22
C ALA A 58 -1.83 13.61 -19.62
N TYR A 59 -2.49 14.64 -19.10
CA TYR A 59 -2.03 16.04 -19.22
C TYR A 59 -0.64 16.24 -18.62
N TRP A 60 -0.37 15.53 -17.51
CA TRP A 60 0.96 15.41 -16.93
C TRP A 60 1.27 13.95 -16.62
N PRO A 61 2.53 13.52 -16.83
CA PRO A 61 2.97 12.22 -16.39
C PRO A 61 3.11 12.17 -14.86
N ILE A 62 2.90 10.98 -14.30
CA ILE A 62 2.90 10.74 -12.84
C ILE A 62 4.24 11.02 -12.16
N ASP A 63 5.35 10.91 -12.91
CA ASP A 63 6.71 11.20 -12.45
C ASP A 63 6.88 12.64 -11.95
N LYS A 64 6.03 13.57 -12.40
CA LYS A 64 5.97 14.95 -11.91
C LYS A 64 5.41 15.10 -10.49
N LEU A 65 4.65 14.11 -10.02
CA LEU A 65 4.09 14.08 -8.67
C LEU A 65 4.84 13.10 -7.75
N SER A 66 5.40 12.01 -8.29
CA SER A 66 6.12 11.02 -7.51
C SER A 66 7.52 11.53 -7.14
N VAL A 67 7.72 11.97 -5.89
CA VAL A 67 9.03 12.45 -5.44
C VAL A 67 9.69 11.49 -4.45
N MET A 68 10.90 11.04 -4.79
CA MET A 68 11.69 10.10 -3.98
C MET A 68 12.56 10.85 -2.95
N GLY A 69 11.95 11.26 -1.83
CA GLY A 69 12.68 11.69 -0.63
C GLY A 69 12.72 13.21 -0.36
N TYR A 70 13.04 13.57 0.89
CA TYR A 70 12.78 14.90 1.46
C TYR A 70 13.43 16.09 0.74
N VAL A 71 14.64 15.94 0.18
CA VAL A 71 15.37 17.05 -0.49
C VAL A 71 14.87 17.28 -1.91
N GLU A 72 14.49 16.22 -2.62
CA GLU A 72 13.88 16.32 -3.95
C GLU A 72 12.48 16.93 -3.83
N VAL A 73 11.71 16.59 -2.78
CA VAL A 73 10.37 17.15 -2.52
C VAL A 73 10.39 18.68 -2.48
N ILE A 74 11.37 19.30 -1.82
CA ILE A 74 11.45 20.76 -1.71
C ILE A 74 11.74 21.40 -3.08
N LYS A 75 12.57 20.78 -3.91
CA LYS A 75 12.90 21.26 -5.27
C LYS A 75 11.68 21.18 -6.20
N HIS A 76 10.93 20.08 -6.11
CA HIS A 76 9.75 19.85 -6.94
C HIS A 76 8.46 20.47 -6.39
N LEU A 77 8.46 20.96 -5.13
CA LEU A 77 7.26 21.54 -4.51
C LEU A 77 6.65 22.67 -5.36
N ARG A 78 7.47 23.55 -5.93
CA ARG A 78 6.98 24.63 -6.81
C ARG A 78 6.29 24.09 -8.06
N GLU A 79 6.86 23.04 -8.66
CA GLU A 79 6.30 22.38 -9.84
C GLU A 79 4.98 21.68 -9.49
N ILE A 80 4.94 20.92 -8.39
CA ILE A 80 3.74 20.24 -7.88
C ILE A 80 2.61 21.24 -7.61
N LEU A 81 2.91 22.35 -6.92
CA LEU A 81 1.92 23.40 -6.65
C LEU A 81 1.45 24.09 -7.94
N SER A 82 2.33 24.25 -8.93
CA SER A 82 1.99 24.78 -10.25
C SER A 82 1.06 23.84 -11.01
N ILE A 83 1.34 22.53 -11.03
CA ILE A 83 0.49 21.52 -11.67
C ILE A 83 -0.89 21.51 -11.02
N ARG A 84 -0.96 21.51 -9.68
CA ARG A 84 -2.23 21.57 -8.95
C ARG A 84 -3.04 22.82 -9.29
N LYS A 85 -2.37 23.97 -9.42
CA LYS A 85 -3.01 25.24 -9.83
C LYS A 85 -3.57 25.14 -11.25
N GLN A 86 -2.80 24.61 -12.20
CA GLN A 86 -3.21 24.45 -13.59
C GLN A 86 -4.38 23.47 -13.75
N LEU A 87 -4.35 22.32 -13.07
CA LEU A 87 -5.45 21.36 -13.04
C LEU A 87 -6.74 21.98 -12.49
N ARG A 88 -6.63 22.72 -11.38
CA ARG A 88 -7.76 23.45 -10.80
C ARG A 88 -8.35 24.44 -11.81
N GLU A 89 -7.52 25.30 -12.40
CA GLU A 89 -7.99 26.33 -13.34
C GLU A 89 -8.63 25.70 -14.58
N ARG A 90 -8.05 24.62 -15.10
CA ARG A 90 -8.62 23.84 -16.20
C ARG A 90 -9.99 23.28 -15.84
N TRP A 91 -10.12 22.54 -14.75
CA TRP A 91 -11.38 21.85 -14.44
C TRP A 91 -12.47 22.76 -13.89
N LEU A 92 -12.13 23.94 -13.36
CA LEU A 92 -13.12 24.98 -13.08
C LEU A 92 -13.71 25.58 -14.37
N ALA A 93 -12.92 25.63 -15.45
CA ALA A 93 -13.39 26.08 -16.77
C ALA A 93 -14.14 24.97 -17.52
N GLU A 94 -13.58 23.76 -17.59
CA GLU A 94 -14.14 22.62 -18.32
C GLU A 94 -15.34 21.96 -17.62
N LYS A 95 -15.39 22.01 -16.28
CA LYS A 95 -16.42 21.39 -15.42
C LYS A 95 -16.62 19.89 -15.72
N PRO A 96 -15.67 19.03 -15.33
CA PRO A 96 -15.79 17.58 -15.51
C PRO A 96 -17.02 17.01 -14.79
N VAL A 97 -17.47 15.82 -15.20
CA VAL A 97 -18.62 15.13 -14.58
C VAL A 97 -18.34 14.77 -13.12
N ALA A 98 -17.09 14.45 -12.79
CA ALA A 98 -16.57 14.36 -11.44
C ALA A 98 -15.04 14.41 -11.46
N PHE A 99 -14.46 14.47 -10.27
CA PHE A 99 -13.05 14.28 -10.00
C PHE A 99 -12.83 13.04 -9.12
N VAL A 100 -11.86 12.20 -9.46
CA VAL A 100 -11.44 11.03 -8.67
C VAL A 100 -9.95 11.13 -8.31
N GLY A 101 -9.66 11.32 -7.02
CA GLY A 101 -8.30 11.28 -6.49
C GLY A 101 -7.89 9.87 -6.10
N PHE A 102 -6.75 9.38 -6.60
CA PHE A 102 -6.17 8.09 -6.21
C PHE A 102 -4.95 8.31 -5.33
N ASP A 103 -5.12 8.03 -4.03
CA ASP A 103 -4.10 8.25 -3.00
C ASP A 103 -3.60 9.72 -3.01
N ALA A 104 -2.37 9.98 -2.59
CA ALA A 104 -1.73 11.29 -2.56
C ALA A 104 -2.60 12.38 -1.87
N PRO A 105 -3.09 12.14 -0.65
CA PRO A 105 -4.07 13.00 0.02
C PRO A 105 -3.61 14.45 0.20
N ASP A 106 -2.30 14.68 0.35
CA ASP A 106 -1.76 16.04 0.52
C ASP A 106 -1.84 16.86 -0.79
N PHE A 107 -1.81 16.21 -1.95
CA PHE A 107 -2.06 16.84 -3.25
C PHE A 107 -3.56 16.94 -3.53
N ASN A 108 -4.25 15.80 -3.47
CA ASN A 108 -5.62 15.62 -3.94
C ASN A 108 -6.65 16.36 -3.07
N PHE A 109 -6.56 16.34 -1.74
CA PHE A 109 -7.57 16.99 -0.90
C PHE A 109 -7.68 18.51 -1.13
N ASP A 110 -6.58 19.20 -1.39
CA ASP A 110 -6.64 20.65 -1.66
C ASP A 110 -7.30 20.96 -3.01
N LEU A 111 -7.12 20.07 -3.99
CA LEU A 111 -7.75 20.17 -5.30
C LEU A 111 -9.24 19.83 -5.20
N GLU A 112 -9.58 18.72 -4.56
CA GLU A 112 -10.94 18.25 -4.29
C GLU A 112 -11.77 19.31 -3.58
N ILE A 113 -11.25 19.93 -2.51
CA ILE A 113 -11.95 21.02 -1.81
C ILE A 113 -12.37 22.11 -2.79
N LYS A 114 -11.48 22.53 -3.69
CA LYS A 114 -11.74 23.62 -4.64
C LYS A 114 -12.73 23.24 -5.73
N LEU A 115 -12.66 22.00 -6.22
CA LEU A 115 -13.58 21.50 -7.24
C LEU A 115 -14.98 21.29 -6.65
N ARG A 116 -15.05 20.75 -5.44
CA ARG A 116 -16.32 20.54 -4.73
C ARG A 116 -17.00 21.85 -4.34
N GLU A 117 -16.23 22.84 -3.88
CA GLU A 117 -16.72 24.21 -3.64
C GLU A 117 -17.32 24.83 -4.92
N ALA A 118 -16.90 24.39 -6.11
CA ALA A 118 -17.45 24.80 -7.41
C ALA A 118 -18.57 23.88 -7.96
N GLY A 119 -19.04 22.91 -7.15
CA GLY A 119 -20.13 22.00 -7.49
C GLY A 119 -19.74 20.78 -8.34
N ILE A 120 -18.45 20.51 -8.54
CA ILE A 120 -17.97 19.30 -9.20
C ILE A 120 -17.93 18.17 -8.17
N PRO A 121 -18.60 17.02 -8.41
CA PRO A 121 -18.53 15.89 -7.49
C PRO A 121 -17.10 15.36 -7.33
N THR A 122 -16.76 14.97 -6.11
CA THR A 122 -15.40 14.54 -5.75
C THR A 122 -15.42 13.20 -5.05
N ILE A 123 -14.63 12.26 -5.56
CA ILE A 123 -14.48 10.91 -5.02
C ILE A 123 -13.01 10.72 -4.69
N HIS A 124 -12.71 10.15 -3.52
CA HIS A 124 -11.34 9.84 -3.14
C HIS A 124 -11.16 8.35 -2.94
N PHE A 125 -10.09 7.80 -3.50
CA PHE A 125 -9.73 6.40 -3.44
C PHE A 125 -8.50 6.23 -2.57
N VAL A 126 -8.54 5.23 -1.69
CA VAL A 126 -7.56 4.97 -0.63
C VAL A 126 -7.77 5.96 0.51
N SER A 127 -8.52 5.51 1.52
CA SER A 127 -8.64 6.25 2.76
C SER A 127 -7.24 6.51 3.34
N PRO A 128 -6.85 7.76 3.63
CA PRO A 128 -5.66 8.01 4.43
C PRO A 128 -5.82 7.28 5.77
N SER A 129 -4.73 6.80 6.38
CA SER A 129 -4.77 5.98 7.60
C SER A 129 -5.22 6.73 8.86
N ILE A 130 -6.41 7.35 8.84
CA ILE A 130 -7.02 8.20 9.87
C ILE A 130 -7.34 7.44 11.15
N TRP A 131 -7.57 6.13 11.05
CA TRP A 131 -7.73 5.23 12.18
C TRP A 131 -6.47 5.14 13.05
N ALA A 132 -5.29 5.37 12.49
CA ALA A 132 -4.06 5.33 13.26
C ALA A 132 -3.99 6.48 14.28
N TRP A 133 -4.45 7.69 13.95
CA TRP A 133 -4.06 8.95 14.63
C TRP A 133 -5.23 9.82 15.13
N ARG A 134 -6.36 9.19 15.48
CA ARG A 134 -7.54 9.82 16.12
C ARG A 134 -8.05 11.10 15.43
N GLY A 135 -8.19 11.07 14.11
CA GLY A 135 -9.20 11.89 13.42
C GLY A 135 -8.88 13.37 13.13
N GLY A 136 -7.66 13.85 13.37
CA GLY A 136 -7.31 15.27 13.11
C GLY A 136 -7.57 15.75 11.66
N ARG A 137 -7.47 14.85 10.68
CA ARG A 137 -7.71 15.14 9.26
C ARG A 137 -9.17 15.03 8.83
N ILE A 138 -10.07 14.50 9.65
CA ILE A 138 -11.46 14.19 9.23
C ILE A 138 -12.22 15.44 8.76
N LYS A 139 -11.95 16.60 9.38
CA LYS A 139 -12.55 17.89 8.98
C LYS A 139 -12.13 18.31 7.58
N LYS A 140 -10.88 18.05 7.20
CA LYS A 140 -10.38 18.34 5.84
C LYS A 140 -11.05 17.41 4.83
N ILE A 141 -11.10 16.11 5.14
CA ILE A 141 -11.74 15.10 4.28
C ILE A 141 -13.22 15.42 4.08
N LYS A 142 -13.94 15.77 5.15
CA LYS A 142 -15.36 16.16 5.07
C LYS A 142 -15.62 17.30 4.11
N ARG A 143 -14.67 18.23 3.96
CA ARG A 143 -14.76 19.33 3.00
C ARG A 143 -14.34 18.90 1.59
N ALA A 144 -13.40 17.97 1.49
CA ALA A 144 -12.81 17.54 0.22
C ALA A 144 -13.73 16.62 -0.58
N VAL A 145 -14.34 15.61 0.04
CA VAL A 145 -14.96 14.50 -0.70
C VAL A 145 -16.48 14.51 -0.59
N ASP A 146 -17.14 14.09 -1.67
CA ASP A 146 -18.53 13.62 -1.64
C ASP A 146 -18.60 12.14 -1.25
N HIS A 147 -17.65 11.32 -1.73
CA HIS A 147 -17.60 9.89 -1.42
C HIS A 147 -16.18 9.37 -1.20
N MET A 148 -15.99 8.49 -0.22
CA MET A 148 -14.70 7.84 0.07
C MET A 148 -14.74 6.34 -0.30
N LEU A 149 -13.80 5.89 -1.13
CA LEU A 149 -13.59 4.49 -1.45
C LEU A 149 -12.53 3.90 -0.51
N CYS A 150 -12.98 2.97 0.31
CA CYS A 150 -12.27 2.40 1.45
C CYS A 150 -11.70 1.01 1.10
N LEU A 151 -10.45 0.76 1.46
CA LEU A 151 -9.75 -0.50 1.24
C LEU A 151 -9.98 -1.53 2.34
N PHE A 152 -10.42 -1.09 3.52
CA PHE A 152 -10.62 -1.95 4.69
C PHE A 152 -12.06 -1.86 5.23
N PRO A 153 -12.61 -2.97 5.74
CA PRO A 153 -14.03 -3.08 6.11
C PRO A 153 -14.42 -2.17 7.29
N PHE A 154 -13.48 -1.82 8.15
CA PHE A 154 -13.72 -0.94 9.31
C PHE A 154 -13.69 0.56 8.98
N GLU A 155 -13.16 0.94 7.81
CA GLU A 155 -12.98 2.35 7.44
C GLU A 155 -14.31 3.11 7.21
N PRO A 156 -15.33 2.54 6.50
CA PRO A 156 -16.56 3.29 6.21
C PRO A 156 -17.25 3.82 7.46
N GLU A 157 -17.27 3.05 8.54
CA GLU A 157 -17.87 3.45 9.82
C GLU A 157 -17.21 4.71 10.42
N ILE A 158 -15.90 4.89 10.21
CA ILE A 158 -15.18 6.10 10.65
C ILE A 158 -15.71 7.35 9.91
N TYR A 159 -15.98 7.20 8.61
CA TYR A 159 -16.49 8.26 7.76
C TYR A 159 -17.96 8.56 8.00
N HIS A 160 -18.79 7.53 8.16
CA HIS A 160 -20.22 7.68 8.46
C HIS A 160 -20.45 8.45 9.76
N ARG A 161 -19.65 8.19 10.81
CA ARG A 161 -19.69 8.99 12.06
C ARG A 161 -19.35 10.46 11.87
N ALA A 162 -18.58 10.79 10.84
CA ALA A 162 -18.27 12.17 10.47
C ALA A 162 -19.31 12.78 9.49
N GLY A 163 -20.31 12.01 9.06
CA GLY A 163 -21.28 12.40 8.04
C GLY A 163 -20.65 12.51 6.65
N ILE A 164 -19.77 11.55 6.31
CA ILE A 164 -19.14 11.41 4.99
C ILE A 164 -19.57 10.07 4.42
N ASP A 165 -20.05 10.04 3.18
CA ASP A 165 -20.38 8.80 2.51
C ASP A 165 -19.11 8.04 2.16
N ALA A 166 -19.11 6.74 2.45
CA ALA A 166 -17.97 5.88 2.26
C ALA A 166 -18.42 4.48 1.87
N THR A 167 -17.61 3.77 1.10
CA THR A 167 -17.88 2.38 0.71
C THR A 167 -16.61 1.57 0.73
N PHE A 168 -16.66 0.44 1.42
CA PHE A 168 -15.63 -0.58 1.35
C PHE A 168 -15.66 -1.26 -0.01
N VAL A 169 -14.55 -1.20 -0.74
CA VAL A 169 -14.39 -1.75 -2.09
C VAL A 169 -13.40 -2.92 -2.14
N GLY A 170 -12.93 -3.41 -0.98
CA GLY A 170 -11.87 -4.42 -0.92
C GLY A 170 -10.48 -3.84 -1.16
N HIS A 171 -9.49 -4.72 -1.08
CA HIS A 171 -8.09 -4.37 -1.27
C HIS A 171 -7.56 -4.96 -2.58
N PRO A 172 -7.00 -4.16 -3.53
CA PRO A 172 -6.55 -4.64 -4.85
C PRO A 172 -5.58 -5.83 -4.80
N MET A 173 -4.72 -5.88 -3.78
CA MET A 173 -3.81 -7.02 -3.58
C MET A 173 -4.55 -8.35 -3.34
N ALA A 174 -5.71 -8.34 -2.69
CA ALA A 174 -6.49 -9.54 -2.44
C ALA A 174 -7.16 -10.09 -3.70
N ASP A 175 -7.41 -9.25 -4.71
CA ASP A 175 -7.87 -9.73 -6.02
C ASP A 175 -6.73 -10.32 -6.86
N LYS A 176 -5.50 -9.83 -6.67
CA LYS A 176 -4.31 -10.24 -7.44
C LYS A 176 -3.64 -11.51 -6.89
N ILE A 177 -3.54 -11.62 -5.57
CA ILE A 177 -2.85 -12.74 -4.92
C ILE A 177 -3.77 -13.98 -4.99
N PRO A 178 -3.28 -15.15 -5.42
CA PRO A 178 -4.10 -16.35 -5.44
C PRO A 178 -4.49 -16.77 -4.02
N MET A 179 -5.69 -17.33 -3.86
CA MET A 179 -6.15 -17.82 -2.55
C MET A 179 -5.25 -18.93 -2.00
N VAL A 180 -4.74 -19.77 -2.90
CA VAL A 180 -3.77 -20.84 -2.63
C VAL A 180 -2.45 -20.47 -3.31
N PRO A 181 -1.42 -20.05 -2.55
CA PRO A 181 -0.11 -19.74 -3.10
C PRO A 181 0.65 -20.97 -3.60
N ASP A 182 1.43 -20.80 -4.68
CA ASP A 182 2.32 -21.84 -5.21
C ASP A 182 3.72 -21.73 -4.58
N VAL A 183 3.81 -22.24 -3.34
CA VAL A 183 5.05 -22.23 -2.56
C VAL A 183 6.18 -22.99 -3.28
N ALA A 184 5.86 -24.12 -3.91
CA ALA A 184 6.84 -24.96 -4.59
C ALA A 184 7.39 -24.28 -5.84
N GLY A 185 6.52 -23.68 -6.67
CA GLY A 185 6.91 -22.91 -7.85
C GLY A 185 7.73 -21.67 -7.48
N ALA A 186 7.37 -20.96 -6.41
CA ALA A 186 8.14 -19.82 -5.93
C ALA A 186 9.55 -20.23 -5.46
N ARG A 187 9.67 -21.35 -4.72
CA ARG A 187 10.97 -21.91 -4.31
C ARG A 187 11.82 -22.33 -5.49
N ALA A 188 11.23 -23.02 -6.48
CA ALA A 188 11.93 -23.42 -7.70
C ALA A 188 12.47 -22.20 -8.46
N THR A 189 11.65 -21.15 -8.61
CA THR A 189 12.03 -19.89 -9.27
C THR A 189 13.17 -19.16 -8.54
N LEU A 190 13.24 -19.31 -7.21
CA LEU A 190 14.28 -18.70 -6.38
C LEU A 190 15.53 -19.58 -6.21
N GLY A 191 15.53 -20.81 -6.73
CA GLY A 191 16.60 -21.77 -6.49
C GLY A 191 16.68 -22.25 -5.02
N LEU A 192 15.59 -22.14 -4.26
CA LEU A 192 15.50 -22.54 -2.85
C LEU A 192 15.14 -24.03 -2.74
N GLN A 193 15.99 -24.91 -3.29
CA GLN A 193 15.83 -26.36 -3.23
C GLN A 193 16.43 -26.95 -1.94
N GLY A 194 15.74 -27.91 -1.31
CA GLY A 194 16.13 -28.54 -0.03
C GLY A 194 14.99 -28.62 0.99
N ASP A 195 15.24 -29.31 2.11
CA ASP A 195 14.21 -29.70 3.09
C ASP A 195 14.06 -28.75 4.30
N GLY A 196 15.03 -27.85 4.52
CA GLY A 196 15.00 -26.93 5.66
C GLY A 196 13.96 -25.79 5.53
N PRO A 197 13.57 -25.13 6.63
CA PRO A 197 12.60 -24.04 6.57
C PRO A 197 13.15 -22.82 5.82
N VAL A 198 12.28 -22.10 5.12
CA VAL A 198 12.60 -20.84 4.42
C VAL A 198 12.03 -19.65 5.18
N VAL A 199 12.87 -18.69 5.54
CA VAL A 199 12.44 -17.44 6.19
C VAL A 199 12.67 -16.25 5.26
N ALA A 200 11.62 -15.49 4.97
CA ALA A 200 11.75 -14.24 4.25
C ALA A 200 12.09 -13.09 5.21
N ILE A 201 13.10 -12.29 4.85
CA ILE A 201 13.60 -11.16 5.64
C ILE A 201 13.31 -9.87 4.88
N LEU A 202 12.41 -9.03 5.37
CA LEU A 202 11.99 -7.79 4.72
C LEU A 202 12.31 -6.58 5.63
N PRO A 203 13.54 -6.05 5.62
CA PRO A 203 13.98 -5.01 6.56
C PRO A 203 13.38 -3.62 6.30
N GLY A 204 12.59 -3.46 5.25
CA GLY A 204 11.89 -2.23 4.88
C GLY A 204 12.29 -1.70 3.50
N SER A 205 11.50 -0.74 3.00
CA SER A 205 11.72 -0.10 1.70
C SER A 205 12.37 1.28 1.82
N ARG A 206 12.50 1.80 3.04
CA ARG A 206 13.13 3.11 3.30
C ARG A 206 14.52 2.92 3.88
N THR A 207 15.46 3.78 3.46
CA THR A 207 16.85 3.82 3.99
C THR A 207 16.91 3.78 5.51
N SER A 208 16.03 4.54 6.18
CA SER A 208 16.05 4.63 7.63
C SER A 208 15.53 3.37 8.34
N GLU A 209 14.64 2.60 7.69
CA GLU A 209 14.17 1.30 8.19
C GLU A 209 15.31 0.29 8.06
N VAL A 210 15.89 0.19 6.86
CA VAL A 210 17.03 -0.70 6.55
C VAL A 210 18.21 -0.47 7.50
N GLN A 211 18.62 0.79 7.71
CA GLN A 211 19.74 1.09 8.61
C GLN A 211 19.51 0.66 10.06
N ARG A 212 18.25 0.65 10.52
CA ARG A 212 17.92 0.33 11.92
C ARG A 212 17.53 -1.13 12.15
N LEU A 213 16.92 -1.77 11.16
CA LEU A 213 16.38 -3.12 11.26
C LEU A 213 17.33 -4.18 10.74
N THR A 214 18.07 -3.91 9.66
CA THR A 214 18.95 -4.92 9.05
C THR A 214 19.98 -5.48 10.04
N PRO A 215 20.71 -4.68 10.85
CA PRO A 215 21.70 -5.23 11.78
C PRO A 215 21.08 -6.20 12.81
N VAL A 216 19.91 -5.85 13.34
CA VAL A 216 19.24 -6.68 14.36
C VAL A 216 18.57 -7.92 13.74
N PHE A 217 18.08 -7.83 12.50
CA PHE A 217 17.55 -8.97 11.75
C PHE A 217 18.65 -9.98 11.45
N PHE A 218 19.82 -9.52 10.98
CA PHE A 218 20.96 -10.40 10.72
C PHE A 218 21.48 -11.08 12.00
N ALA A 219 21.51 -10.35 13.12
CA ALA A 219 21.83 -10.96 14.41
C ALA A 219 20.83 -12.06 14.79
N ALA A 220 19.53 -11.85 14.59
CA ALA A 220 18.50 -12.86 14.81
C ALA A 220 18.64 -14.06 13.85
N MET A 221 18.96 -13.82 12.58
CA MET A 221 19.20 -14.87 11.57
C MET A 221 20.35 -15.80 12.00
N ARG A 222 21.44 -15.24 12.57
CA ARG A 222 22.55 -16.05 13.11
C ARG A 222 22.11 -16.95 14.26
N LEU A 223 21.23 -16.46 15.15
CA LEU A 223 20.68 -17.26 16.24
C LEU A 223 19.78 -18.38 15.71
N LEU A 224 18.97 -18.09 14.70
CA LEU A 224 18.14 -19.10 14.02
C LEU A 224 18.99 -20.15 13.30
N ALA A 225 20.03 -19.75 12.58
CA ALA A 225 20.94 -20.67 11.88
C ALA A 225 21.70 -21.61 12.84
N LYS A 226 21.98 -21.15 14.07
CA LYS A 226 22.53 -22.02 15.12
C LYS A 226 21.52 -23.06 15.62
N ARG A 227 20.22 -22.74 15.63
CA ARG A 227 19.15 -23.64 16.08
C ARG A 227 18.78 -24.65 15.01
N GLU A 228 18.71 -24.20 13.76
CA GLU A 228 18.37 -25.00 12.60
C GLU A 228 19.40 -24.75 11.49
N PRO A 229 20.47 -25.55 11.39
CA PRO A 229 21.51 -25.36 10.39
C PRO A 229 21.02 -25.47 8.94
N SER A 230 19.88 -26.12 8.69
CA SER A 230 19.30 -26.23 7.34
C SER A 230 18.42 -25.03 6.94
N ILE A 231 18.20 -24.07 7.85
CA ILE A 231 17.37 -22.89 7.59
C ILE A 231 17.95 -22.07 6.44
N ARG A 232 17.05 -21.58 5.58
CA ARG A 232 17.38 -20.73 4.43
C ARG A 232 16.71 -19.39 4.58
N PHE A 233 17.41 -18.34 4.20
CA PHE A 233 16.90 -16.99 4.22
C PHE A 233 16.75 -16.45 2.80
N VAL A 234 15.67 -15.73 2.54
CA VAL A 234 15.49 -14.97 1.30
C VAL A 234 15.24 -13.50 1.65
N LEU A 235 16.03 -12.59 1.06
CA LEU A 235 15.94 -11.16 1.32
C LEU A 235 15.71 -10.41 0.01
N PRO A 236 14.49 -9.92 -0.24
CA PRO A 236 14.22 -9.01 -1.34
C PRO A 236 14.69 -7.59 -1.00
N VAL A 237 15.54 -7.01 -1.85
CA VAL A 237 16.00 -5.63 -1.73
C VAL A 237 15.13 -4.72 -2.60
N ALA A 238 14.44 -3.76 -1.98
CA ALA A 238 13.42 -2.97 -2.67
C ALA A 238 13.97 -2.08 -3.81
N THR A 239 15.21 -1.59 -3.71
CA THR A 239 15.81 -0.71 -4.74
C THR A 239 17.32 -0.94 -4.88
N PRO A 240 17.92 -0.63 -6.04
CA PRO A 240 19.38 -0.72 -6.24
C PRO A 240 20.19 0.10 -5.23
N ARG A 241 19.67 1.27 -4.83
CA ARG A 241 20.30 2.12 -3.81
C ARG A 241 20.41 1.42 -2.46
N LEU A 242 19.35 0.71 -2.05
CA LEU A 242 19.38 -0.05 -0.81
C LEU A 242 20.31 -1.26 -0.92
N ARG A 243 20.46 -1.85 -2.11
CA ARG A 243 21.40 -2.95 -2.31
C ARG A 243 22.83 -2.53 -2.03
N VAL A 244 23.25 -1.40 -2.59
CA VAL A 244 24.57 -0.81 -2.31
C VAL A 244 24.75 -0.55 -0.81
N LEU A 245 23.72 0.00 -0.16
CA LEU A 245 23.76 0.30 1.28
C LEU A 245 23.91 -0.95 2.15
N MET A 246 23.30 -2.07 1.75
CA MET A 246 23.30 -3.31 2.51
C MET A 246 24.48 -4.24 2.19
N GLN A 247 25.21 -3.99 1.09
CA GLN A 247 26.30 -4.85 0.64
C GLN A 247 27.34 -5.15 1.74
N PRO A 248 27.82 -4.18 2.54
CA PRO A 248 28.77 -4.47 3.61
C PRO A 248 28.23 -5.42 4.69
N ILE A 249 26.90 -5.42 4.92
CA ILE A 249 26.27 -6.33 5.87
C ILE A 249 26.20 -7.74 5.29
N PHE A 250 25.92 -7.88 3.99
CA PHE A 250 25.91 -9.17 3.31
C PHE A 250 27.30 -9.81 3.34
N ASP A 251 28.34 -9.03 3.03
CA ASP A 251 29.72 -9.51 3.02
C ASP A 251 30.18 -9.99 4.41
N ALA A 252 29.75 -9.29 5.46
CA ALA A 252 30.04 -9.63 6.86
C ALA A 252 29.27 -10.87 7.39
N HIS A 253 28.31 -11.39 6.63
CA HIS A 253 27.44 -12.51 7.02
C HIS A 253 27.36 -13.59 5.93
N SER A 254 28.47 -13.82 5.24
CA SER A 254 28.61 -14.87 4.23
C SER A 254 28.49 -16.30 4.79
N ASP A 255 28.47 -16.45 6.11
CA ASP A 255 28.18 -17.70 6.83
C ASP A 255 26.70 -18.09 6.83
N LEU A 256 25.78 -17.16 6.51
CA LEU A 256 24.35 -17.43 6.45
C LEU A 256 23.94 -17.98 5.08
N ASN A 257 23.05 -18.97 5.06
CA ASN A 257 22.41 -19.46 3.84
C ASN A 257 21.36 -18.45 3.35
N LEU A 258 21.82 -17.35 2.75
CA LEU A 258 21.04 -16.18 2.38
C LEU A 258 21.00 -16.00 0.86
N THR A 259 19.81 -16.02 0.28
CA THR A 259 19.54 -15.63 -1.10
C THR A 259 19.05 -14.18 -1.14
N VAL A 260 19.83 -13.27 -1.74
CA VAL A 260 19.47 -11.86 -1.91
C VAL A 260 18.93 -11.63 -3.32
N ILE A 261 17.69 -11.14 -3.44
CA ILE A 261 17.04 -10.86 -4.72
C ILE A 261 16.72 -9.37 -4.86
N ASP A 262 16.72 -8.85 -6.09
CA ASP A 262 16.32 -7.48 -6.37
C ASP A 262 14.81 -7.40 -6.61
N GLY A 263 14.12 -6.57 -5.83
CA GLY A 263 12.67 -6.50 -5.83
C GLY A 263 12.03 -7.85 -5.52
N ARG A 264 10.96 -8.19 -6.24
CA ARG A 264 10.23 -9.48 -6.16
C ARG A 264 9.89 -9.93 -4.72
N ALA A 265 9.57 -8.99 -3.83
CA ALA A 265 9.08 -9.30 -2.50
C ALA A 265 7.91 -10.30 -2.48
N PRO A 266 6.89 -10.21 -3.38
CA PRO A 266 5.82 -11.21 -3.42
C PRO A 266 6.33 -12.65 -3.58
N LEU A 267 7.35 -12.85 -4.43
CA LEU A 267 7.94 -14.17 -4.68
C LEU A 267 8.67 -14.71 -3.44
N ALA A 268 9.38 -13.83 -2.70
CA ALA A 268 10.02 -14.20 -1.44
C ALA A 268 8.99 -14.56 -0.36
N LEU A 269 7.90 -13.79 -0.27
CA LEU A 269 6.79 -14.08 0.65
C LEU A 269 6.16 -15.44 0.31
N GLU A 270 5.83 -15.68 -0.96
CA GLU A 270 5.21 -16.92 -1.42
C GLU A 270 6.05 -18.16 -1.11
N ALA A 271 7.38 -18.08 -1.26
CA ALA A 271 8.29 -19.19 -0.98
C ALA A 271 8.51 -19.48 0.52
N ALA A 272 8.25 -18.52 1.40
CA ALA A 272 8.60 -18.61 2.82
C ALA A 272 7.66 -19.51 3.64
N ASP A 273 8.18 -20.06 4.72
CA ASP A 273 7.44 -20.71 5.81
C ASP A 273 7.11 -19.73 6.93
N SER A 274 7.96 -18.73 7.16
CA SER A 274 7.76 -17.62 8.10
C SER A 274 8.43 -16.35 7.59
N VAL A 275 7.97 -15.18 8.05
CA VAL A 275 8.45 -13.88 7.58
C VAL A 275 8.86 -13.01 8.76
N LEU A 276 10.07 -12.44 8.70
CA LEU A 276 10.51 -11.37 9.60
C LEU A 276 10.55 -10.06 8.82
N LEU A 277 9.69 -9.10 9.18
CA LEU A 277 9.49 -7.91 8.36
C LEU A 277 9.32 -6.63 9.15
N ALA A 278 9.66 -5.52 8.49
CA ALA A 278 9.28 -4.18 8.91
C ALA A 278 7.75 -3.99 8.88
N SER A 279 7.22 -3.14 9.76
CA SER A 279 5.81 -2.72 9.71
C SER A 279 5.48 -1.98 8.40
N GLY A 280 4.33 -2.27 7.80
CA GLY A 280 3.86 -1.61 6.58
C GLY A 280 2.94 -2.49 5.74
N THR A 281 2.79 -2.15 4.46
CA THR A 281 1.95 -2.89 3.49
C THR A 281 2.41 -4.34 3.29
N ALA A 282 3.70 -4.62 3.46
CA ALA A 282 4.26 -5.98 3.42
C ALA A 282 3.63 -6.92 4.46
N THR A 283 3.09 -6.39 5.57
CA THR A 283 2.39 -7.20 6.58
C THR A 283 1.05 -7.73 6.08
N LEU A 284 0.32 -6.92 5.31
CA LEU A 284 -0.89 -7.38 4.65
C LEU A 284 -0.56 -8.38 3.54
N GLU A 285 0.46 -8.09 2.72
CA GLU A 285 0.88 -9.00 1.65
C GLU A 285 1.26 -10.38 2.19
N ALA A 286 2.07 -10.43 3.26
CA ALA A 286 2.42 -11.68 3.93
C ALA A 286 1.18 -12.44 4.45
N ALA A 287 0.19 -11.73 5.01
CA ALA A 287 -1.07 -12.36 5.44
C ALA A 287 -1.88 -12.87 4.24
N LEU A 288 -1.95 -12.14 3.12
CA LEU A 288 -2.67 -12.61 1.93
C LEU A 288 -2.06 -13.90 1.36
N TYR A 289 -0.74 -14.06 1.45
CA TYR A 289 0.01 -15.30 1.17
C TYR A 289 -0.05 -16.36 2.28
N LYS A 290 -0.87 -16.16 3.33
CA LYS A 290 -1.05 -17.05 4.49
C LYS A 290 0.23 -17.32 5.28
N LYS A 291 1.18 -16.38 5.28
CA LYS A 291 2.50 -16.60 5.89
C LYS A 291 2.51 -16.18 7.35
N PRO A 292 2.83 -17.10 8.29
CA PRO A 292 3.22 -16.74 9.64
C PRO A 292 4.29 -15.64 9.62
N MET A 293 4.23 -14.71 10.56
CA MET A 293 5.13 -13.56 10.52
C MET A 293 5.46 -12.97 11.89
N VAL A 294 6.56 -12.25 11.95
CA VAL A 294 6.98 -11.41 13.07
C VAL A 294 7.19 -10.00 12.54
N ILE A 295 6.46 -9.06 13.12
CA ILE A 295 6.52 -7.65 12.73
C ILE A 295 7.47 -6.94 13.67
N SER A 296 8.42 -6.20 13.11
CA SER A 296 9.32 -5.37 13.89
C SER A 296 9.46 -3.97 13.31
N TYR A 297 9.67 -2.99 14.17
CA TYR A 297 9.87 -1.62 13.70
C TYR A 297 10.66 -0.79 14.71
N LYS A 298 11.58 0.05 14.18
CA LYS A 298 12.39 0.99 14.97
C LYS A 298 12.31 2.39 14.34
N VAL A 299 11.84 3.35 15.12
CA VAL A 299 11.81 4.77 14.73
C VAL A 299 12.84 5.54 15.55
N PRO A 300 13.29 6.73 15.10
CA PRO A 300 14.13 7.58 15.93
C PRO A 300 13.48 7.83 17.30
N TRP A 301 14.29 7.91 18.35
CA TRP A 301 13.79 8.04 19.73
C TRP A 301 12.83 9.21 19.90
N LEU A 302 13.15 10.37 19.32
CA LEU A 302 12.29 11.55 19.37
C LEU A 302 10.92 11.29 18.73
N THR A 303 10.88 10.60 17.59
CA THR A 303 9.63 10.17 16.94
C THR A 303 8.85 9.24 17.86
N ALA A 304 9.51 8.28 18.51
CA ALA A 304 8.85 7.37 19.46
C ALA A 304 8.22 8.13 20.64
N GLN A 305 8.89 9.16 21.18
CA GLN A 305 8.34 9.96 22.28
C GLN A 305 7.12 10.77 21.86
N ILE A 306 7.10 11.30 20.63
CA ILE A 306 5.95 12.02 20.08
C ILE A 306 4.77 11.04 19.89
N MET A 307 5.04 9.87 19.30
CA MET A 307 4.01 8.87 19.02
C MET A 307 3.36 8.31 20.29
N LYS A 308 4.12 8.15 21.39
CA LYS A 308 3.57 7.69 22.69
C LYS A 308 2.41 8.52 23.21
N ARG A 309 2.33 9.80 22.84
CA ARG A 309 1.29 10.73 23.30
C ARG A 309 0.03 10.75 22.44
N GLN A 310 0.00 10.01 21.33
CA GLN A 310 -1.00 10.20 20.27
C GLN A 310 -2.17 9.19 20.25
N GLY A 311 -2.36 8.37 21.29
CA GLY A 311 -3.57 7.53 21.42
C GLY A 311 -3.78 6.54 20.27
N TYR A 312 -2.69 6.10 19.63
CA TYR A 312 -2.68 5.11 18.55
C TYR A 312 -3.38 3.81 18.96
N LEU A 313 -3.81 3.03 17.96
CA LEU A 313 -4.17 1.62 18.15
C LEU A 313 -3.00 0.87 18.82
N PRO A 314 -3.27 -0.19 19.60
CA PRO A 314 -2.22 -0.97 20.22
C PRO A 314 -1.41 -1.79 19.20
N TYR A 315 -1.93 -1.96 17.99
CA TYR A 315 -1.33 -2.71 16.89
C TYR A 315 -0.76 -1.78 15.82
N VAL A 316 0.36 -2.16 15.20
CA VAL A 316 0.92 -1.49 14.01
C VAL A 316 0.77 -2.31 12.72
N GLY A 317 0.70 -3.63 12.82
CA GLY A 317 0.57 -4.54 11.70
C GLY A 317 -0.85 -4.61 11.17
N LEU A 318 -1.01 -4.58 9.84
CA LEU A 318 -2.33 -4.68 9.21
C LEU A 318 -3.10 -5.95 9.60
N PRO A 319 -2.49 -7.14 9.73
CA PRO A 319 -3.22 -8.33 10.15
C PRO A 319 -3.82 -8.20 11.55
N ASN A 320 -3.06 -7.64 12.50
CA ASN A 320 -3.55 -7.41 13.86
C ASN A 320 -4.63 -6.32 13.91
N ILE A 321 -4.48 -5.26 13.12
CA ILE A 321 -5.50 -4.20 12.98
C ILE A 321 -6.80 -4.78 12.44
N LEU A 322 -6.73 -5.62 11.39
CA LEU A 322 -7.91 -6.24 10.78
C LEU A 322 -8.59 -7.26 11.71
N CYS A 323 -7.81 -7.99 12.51
CA CYS A 323 -8.37 -8.89 13.51
C CYS A 323 -8.84 -8.19 14.79
N GLY A 324 -8.40 -6.96 15.05
CA GLY A 324 -8.64 -6.27 16.32
C GLY A 324 -7.96 -6.93 17.52
N GLU A 325 -6.95 -7.78 17.30
CA GLU A 325 -6.20 -8.51 18.32
C GLU A 325 -4.77 -8.83 17.85
N PHE A 326 -3.87 -9.16 18.79
CA PHE A 326 -2.51 -9.61 18.44
C PHE A 326 -2.55 -11.06 17.94
N VAL A 327 -2.76 -11.24 16.64
CA VAL A 327 -2.66 -12.56 15.98
C VAL A 327 -1.21 -12.91 15.66
N VAL A 328 -0.37 -11.91 15.39
CA VAL A 328 1.07 -12.07 15.15
C VAL A 328 1.89 -11.16 16.06
N PRO A 329 3.11 -11.59 16.47
CA PRO A 329 3.95 -10.82 17.37
C PRO A 329 4.42 -9.51 16.73
N GLU A 330 4.32 -8.42 17.50
CA GLU A 330 4.86 -7.10 17.17
C GLU A 330 5.97 -6.73 18.16
N LEU A 331 7.22 -6.89 17.74
CA LEU A 331 8.41 -6.59 18.55
C LEU A 331 8.97 -5.23 18.13
N LEU A 332 8.62 -4.18 18.88
CA LEU A 332 8.88 -2.79 18.51
C LEU A 332 9.97 -2.15 19.37
N GLN A 333 10.72 -1.22 18.78
CA GLN A 333 11.73 -0.39 19.45
C GLN A 333 12.74 -1.21 20.27
N HIS A 334 12.69 -1.14 21.60
CA HIS A 334 13.63 -1.80 22.51
C HIS A 334 13.28 -3.28 22.74
N PHE A 335 12.04 -3.70 22.45
CA PHE A 335 11.65 -5.11 22.47
C PHE A 335 12.15 -5.89 21.25
N ALA A 336 12.58 -5.19 20.19
CA ALA A 336 13.19 -5.79 19.02
C ALA A 336 14.67 -6.09 19.28
N THR A 337 14.94 -7.07 20.16
CA THR A 337 16.29 -7.64 20.37
C THR A 337 16.50 -8.85 19.45
N PRO A 338 17.76 -9.19 19.10
CA PRO A 338 18.05 -10.37 18.28
C PRO A 338 17.41 -11.66 18.82
N GLU A 339 17.46 -11.86 20.14
CA GLU A 339 16.96 -13.05 20.82
C GLU A 339 15.43 -13.12 20.72
N ALA A 340 14.73 -12.03 21.05
CA ALA A 340 13.27 -12.00 21.00
C ALA A 340 12.74 -12.19 19.58
N LEU A 341 13.42 -11.61 18.58
CA LEU A 341 13.07 -11.80 17.17
C LEU A 341 13.30 -13.25 16.74
N ALA A 342 14.44 -13.85 17.09
CA ALA A 342 14.74 -15.23 16.77
C ALA A 342 13.75 -16.20 17.44
N ASP A 343 13.41 -15.98 18.72
CA ASP A 343 12.42 -16.78 19.45
C ASP A 343 11.03 -16.69 18.82
N ALA A 344 10.58 -15.48 18.51
CA ALA A 344 9.29 -15.26 17.87
C ALA A 344 9.24 -15.94 16.49
N VAL A 345 10.27 -15.78 15.65
CA VAL A 345 10.33 -16.42 14.32
C VAL A 345 10.34 -17.93 14.45
N TRP A 346 11.10 -18.46 15.43
CA TRP A 346 11.17 -19.89 15.69
C TRP A 346 9.80 -20.47 16.07
N GLN A 347 9.05 -19.77 16.93
CA GLN A 347 7.68 -20.16 17.27
C GLN A 347 6.76 -20.17 16.04
N GLN A 348 6.85 -19.13 15.18
CA GLN A 348 6.09 -19.08 13.93
C GLN A 348 6.41 -20.25 12.97
N LEU A 349 7.63 -20.78 13.01
CA LEU A 349 8.06 -21.91 12.18
C LEU A 349 7.61 -23.27 12.74
N THR A 350 7.71 -23.44 14.06
CA THR A 350 7.69 -24.76 14.71
C THR A 350 6.39 -25.12 15.42
N ASP A 351 5.49 -24.17 15.69
CA ASP A 351 4.19 -24.44 16.31
C ASP A 351 3.12 -24.71 15.24
N PRO A 352 2.69 -25.98 15.02
CA PRO A 352 1.75 -26.31 13.96
C PRO A 352 0.33 -25.78 14.25
N ALA A 353 -0.07 -25.71 15.52
CA ALA A 353 -1.40 -25.23 15.91
C ALA A 353 -1.52 -23.71 15.67
N LEU A 354 -0.47 -22.95 16.02
CA LEU A 354 -0.38 -21.54 15.69
C LEU A 354 -0.44 -21.30 14.18
N ARG A 355 0.33 -22.06 13.40
CA ARG A 355 0.35 -21.93 11.92
C ARG A 355 -1.02 -22.20 11.30
N ALA A 356 -1.71 -23.26 11.74
CA ALA A 356 -3.05 -23.57 11.25
C ALA A 356 -4.06 -22.47 11.60
N SER A 357 -4.01 -21.93 12.83
CA SER A 357 -4.83 -20.80 13.25
C SER A 357 -4.57 -19.55 12.41
N LEU A 358 -3.30 -19.20 12.16
CA LEU A 358 -2.92 -18.07 11.32
C LEU A 358 -3.39 -18.25 9.88
N GLN A 359 -3.21 -19.44 9.31
CA GLN A 359 -3.68 -19.73 7.96
C GLN A 359 -5.21 -19.55 7.84
N ALA A 360 -5.99 -20.04 8.80
CA ALA A 360 -7.44 -19.86 8.80
C ALA A 360 -7.84 -18.37 8.89
N ARG A 361 -7.23 -17.62 9.82
CA ARG A 361 -7.47 -16.19 10.01
C ARG A 361 -7.11 -15.38 8.77
N PHE A 362 -5.96 -15.65 8.18
CA PHE A 362 -5.47 -14.98 6.98
C PHE A 362 -6.23 -15.38 5.72
N THR A 363 -6.87 -16.55 5.71
CA THR A 363 -7.84 -16.92 4.67
C THR A 363 -9.09 -16.07 4.77
N LYS A 364 -9.66 -15.94 5.97
CA LYS A 364 -10.81 -15.06 6.20
C LYS A 364 -10.54 -13.61 5.82
N ILE A 365 -9.37 -13.06 6.20
CA ILE A 365 -8.96 -11.71 5.79
C ILE A 365 -8.91 -11.60 4.26
N HIS A 366 -8.32 -12.58 3.57
CA HIS A 366 -8.22 -12.55 2.12
C HIS A 366 -9.61 -12.57 1.48
N GLU A 367 -10.50 -13.46 1.91
CA GLU A 367 -11.89 -13.52 1.42
C GLU A 367 -12.64 -12.21 1.65
N GLU A 368 -12.51 -11.61 2.83
CA GLU A 368 -13.15 -10.34 3.16
C GLU A 368 -12.63 -9.20 2.27
N LEU A 369 -11.32 -9.14 2.03
CA LEU A 369 -10.72 -8.09 1.20
C LEU A 369 -10.88 -8.29 -0.30
N ARG A 370 -11.16 -9.51 -0.77
CA ARG A 370 -11.33 -9.85 -2.18
C ARG A 370 -12.74 -9.50 -2.66
N GLN A 371 -12.94 -8.24 -3.00
CA GLN A 371 -14.26 -7.70 -3.38
C GLN A 371 -14.37 -7.31 -4.86
N ASN A 372 -13.41 -7.72 -5.70
CA ASN A 372 -13.28 -7.22 -7.07
C ASN A 372 -13.24 -5.68 -7.08
N THR A 373 -12.17 -5.15 -6.50
CA THR A 373 -12.02 -3.73 -6.19
C THR A 373 -12.25 -2.84 -7.40
N ALA A 374 -11.81 -3.25 -8.58
CA ALA A 374 -12.05 -2.50 -9.82
C ALA A 374 -13.55 -2.36 -10.14
N ALA A 375 -14.26 -3.47 -10.25
CA ALA A 375 -15.69 -3.47 -10.61
C ALA A 375 -16.53 -2.76 -9.55
N ARG A 376 -16.28 -3.05 -8.26
CA ARG A 376 -17.02 -2.43 -7.16
C ARG A 376 -16.78 -0.93 -7.06
N SER A 377 -15.57 -0.47 -7.37
CA SER A 377 -15.28 0.96 -7.40
C SER A 377 -15.95 1.65 -8.58
N ALA A 378 -16.00 1.02 -9.76
CA ALA A 378 -16.71 1.53 -10.91
C ALA A 378 -18.23 1.69 -10.62
N GLU A 379 -18.84 0.68 -10.00
CA GLU A 379 -20.24 0.72 -9.56
C GLU A 379 -20.51 1.89 -8.61
N VAL A 380 -19.64 2.10 -7.60
CA VAL A 380 -19.81 3.20 -6.65
C VAL A 380 -19.63 4.55 -7.33
N ILE A 381 -18.64 4.70 -8.21
CA ILE A 381 -18.42 5.94 -8.96
C ILE A 381 -19.64 6.25 -9.84
N GLU A 382 -20.15 5.28 -10.56
CA GLU A 382 -21.35 5.44 -11.38
C GLU A 382 -22.56 5.87 -10.53
N ARG A 383 -22.78 5.21 -9.38
CA ARG A 383 -23.84 5.58 -8.44
C ARG A 383 -23.72 7.02 -7.98
N VAL A 384 -22.52 7.46 -7.56
CA VAL A 384 -22.28 8.83 -7.13
C VAL A 384 -22.57 9.81 -8.27
N LEU A 385 -22.17 9.49 -9.50
CA LEU A 385 -22.46 10.34 -10.66
C LEU A 385 -23.97 10.47 -10.91
N ARG A 386 -24.75 9.39 -10.80
CA ARG A 386 -26.22 9.41 -10.94
C ARG A 386 -26.89 10.23 -9.83
N GLU A 387 -26.51 10.00 -8.57
CA GLU A 387 -27.03 10.74 -7.41
C GLU A 387 -26.76 12.24 -7.51
N LYS A 388 -25.66 12.63 -8.19
CA LYS A 388 -25.29 14.03 -8.43
C LYS A 388 -25.81 14.59 -9.76
N GLY A 389 -26.61 13.84 -10.52
CA GLY A 389 -27.20 14.28 -11.79
C GLY A 389 -26.17 14.52 -12.90
N ARG A 390 -25.10 13.73 -12.94
CA ARG A 390 -24.00 13.82 -13.92
C ARG A 390 -24.05 12.73 -14.99
N LEU A 391 -24.84 11.69 -14.72
CA LEU A 391 -25.32 10.65 -15.63
C LEU A 391 -26.85 10.64 -15.54
#